data_AF-E0SQU1-F1
#
_entry.id   AF-E0SQU1-F1
#
_cell.length_a   1.000
_cell.length_b   1.000
_cell.length_c   1.000
_cell.angle_alpha   90.00
_cell.angle_beta   90.00
_cell.angle_gamma   90.00
#
_symmetry.space_group_name_H-M   'P 1'
#
loop_
_entity.id
_entity.type
_entity.pdbx_description
1 polymer ?
#
loop_
_entity_poly.entity_id
_entity_poly.type
_entity_poly.pdbx_seq_one_letter_code
_entity_poly.pdbx_strand_id
1 'polypeptide(L)'
;MARSLRVALIIVEITSLPLLVLMLLYILSGYQMMLRSPIFFPRAEIIHTDPLLRILLILLTYLHSLAGLILLINRRIRNNTIRNILEYIVILSTSLFLAFCIALELFLKGYI
;
A
#
# COMPACT_ATOMS: atom_id res chain seq x y z
N MET A 1 -22.91 -5.67 -12.78
CA MET A 1 -21.93 -5.12 -11.82
C MET A 1 -21.46 -3.78 -12.40
N ALA A 2 -21.53 -2.69 -11.65
CA ALA A 2 -21.11 -1.38 -12.16
C ALA A 2 -19.64 -1.47 -12.65
N ARG A 3 -19.31 -0.82 -13.77
CA ARG A 3 -17.97 -0.85 -14.39
C ARG A 3 -16.86 -0.51 -13.39
N SER A 4 -17.14 0.40 -12.47
CA SER A 4 -16.26 0.80 -11.36
C SER A 4 -15.90 -0.36 -10.41
N LEU A 5 -16.86 -1.22 -10.05
CA LEU A 5 -16.59 -2.38 -9.18
C LEU A 5 -15.68 -3.41 -9.85
N ARG A 6 -15.85 -3.62 -11.16
CA ARG A 6 -15.00 -4.55 -11.90
C ARG A 6 -13.56 -4.05 -11.96
N VAL A 7 -13.36 -2.74 -12.15
CA VAL A 7 -12.03 -2.13 -12.11
C VAL A 7 -11.42 -2.25 -10.72
N ALA A 8 -12.17 -1.95 -9.66
CA ALA A 8 -11.68 -2.09 -8.29
C ALA A 8 -11.27 -3.54 -7.96
N LEU A 9 -12.05 -4.53 -8.42
CA LEU A 9 -11.70 -5.94 -8.29
C LEU A 9 -10.36 -6.28 -8.93
N ILE A 10 -10.19 -5.91 -10.20
CA ILE A 10 -8.97 -6.19 -10.96
C ILE A 10 -7.76 -5.55 -10.27
N ILE A 11 -7.88 -4.30 -9.79
CA ILE A 11 -6.81 -3.62 -9.06
C ILE A 11 -6.44 -4.40 -7.80
N VAL A 12 -7.42 -4.82 -6.99
CA VAL A 12 -7.17 -5.60 -5.77
C VAL A 12 -6.47 -6.92 -6.09
N GLU A 13 -6.95 -7.65 -7.10
CA GLU A 13 -6.38 -8.93 -7.50
C GLU A 13 -4.93 -8.78 -7.95
N ILE A 14 -4.65 -7.82 -8.86
CA ILE A 14 -3.30 -7.57 -9.37
C ILE A 14 -2.34 -7.07 -8.28
N THR A 15 -2.82 -6.25 -7.35
CA THR A 15 -1.95 -5.66 -6.31
C THR A 15 -1.72 -6.58 -5.11
N SER A 16 -2.61 -7.54 -4.85
CA SER A 16 -2.59 -8.38 -3.63
C SER A 16 -1.31 -9.20 -3.47
N LEU A 17 -0.94 -9.99 -4.49
CA LEU A 17 0.26 -10.85 -4.44
C LEU A 17 1.57 -10.05 -4.41
N PRO A 18 1.78 -9.04 -5.29
CA PRO A 18 2.97 -8.20 -5.21
C PRO A 18 3.10 -7.51 -3.84
N LEU A 19 2.00 -6.97 -3.30
CA LEU A 19 2.02 -6.30 -2.00
C LEU A 19 2.34 -7.29 -0.88
N LEU A 20 1.76 -8.49 -0.89
CA LEU A 20 2.05 -9.53 0.10
C LEU A 20 3.54 -9.90 0.11
N VAL A 21 4.12 -10.15 -1.07
CA VAL A 21 5.55 -10.50 -1.20
C VAL A 21 6.42 -9.36 -0.69
N LEU A 22 6.10 -8.13 -1.07
CA LEU A 22 6.88 -6.97 -0.65
C LEU A 22 6.77 -6.73 0.86
N MET A 23 5.57 -6.85 1.44
CA MET A 23 5.36 -6.74 2.88
C MET A 23 6.14 -7.82 3.65
N LEU A 24 6.13 -9.07 3.19
CA LEU A 24 6.93 -10.14 3.79
C LEU A 24 8.43 -9.82 3.72
N LEU A 25 8.91 -9.32 2.58
CA LEU A 25 10.29 -8.92 2.40
C LEU A 25 10.70 -7.81 3.40
N TYR A 26 9.87 -6.78 3.55
CA TYR A 26 10.13 -5.68 4.50
C TYR A 26 10.07 -6.12 5.96
N ILE A 27 9.10 -6.96 6.32
CA ILE A 27 8.95 -7.47 7.69
C ILE A 27 10.13 -8.35 8.07
N LEU A 28 10.47 -9.35 7.24
CA LEU A 28 11.54 -10.31 7.54
C LEU A 28 12.92 -9.61 7.58
N SER A 29 13.19 -8.71 6.64
CA SER A 29 14.44 -7.94 6.64
C SER A 29 14.53 -6.97 7.82
N GLY A 30 13.40 -6.34 8.22
CA GLY A 30 13.34 -5.49 9.41
C GLY A 30 13.62 -6.26 10.71
N TYR A 31 13.02 -7.44 10.88
CA TYR A 31 13.33 -8.31 12.03
C TYR A 31 14.79 -8.75 12.07
N GLN A 32 15.38 -9.06 10.92
CA GLN A 32 16.78 -9.47 10.85
C GLN A 32 17.73 -8.34 11.29
N MET A 33 17.47 -7.09 10.88
CA MET A 33 18.25 -5.94 11.32
C MET A 33 18.24 -5.78 12.86
N MET A 34 17.15 -6.18 13.51
CA MET A 34 16.99 -6.10 14.97
C MET A 34 17.62 -7.30 15.71
N LEU A 35 17.38 -8.53 15.25
CA LEU A 35 17.73 -9.76 15.98
C LEU A 35 19.09 -10.36 15.59
N ARG A 36 19.70 -9.89 14.48
CA ARG A 36 21.00 -10.36 13.92
C ARG A 36 21.10 -11.86 13.59
N SER A 37 20.11 -12.67 13.93
CA SER A 37 19.98 -14.09 13.61
C SER A 37 18.51 -14.52 13.60
N PRO A 38 18.09 -15.44 12.71
CA PRO A 38 18.86 -16.05 11.62
C PRO A 38 19.07 -15.09 10.43
N ILE A 39 20.14 -15.31 9.65
CA ILE A 39 20.47 -14.48 8.49
C ILE A 39 19.75 -15.04 7.26
N PHE A 40 18.65 -14.40 6.88
CA PHE A 40 17.91 -14.68 5.64
C PHE A 40 18.42 -13.83 4.47
N PHE A 41 18.86 -12.59 4.74
CA PHE A 41 19.28 -11.61 3.75
C PHE A 41 20.70 -11.10 4.05
N PRO A 42 21.69 -11.27 3.16
CA PRO A 42 23.06 -10.82 3.44
C PRO A 42 23.21 -9.32 3.71
N ARG A 43 22.31 -8.49 3.16
CA ARG A 43 22.27 -7.02 3.32
C ARG A 43 20.82 -6.55 3.46
N ALA A 44 20.23 -6.81 4.62
CA ALA A 44 18.83 -6.51 4.90
C ALA A 44 18.53 -5.00 4.80
N GLU A 45 19.49 -4.16 5.15
CA GLU A 45 19.42 -2.71 5.08
C GLU A 45 19.18 -2.18 3.66
N ILE A 46 19.71 -2.85 2.63
CA ILE A 46 19.53 -2.44 1.23
C ILE A 46 18.05 -2.53 0.83
N ILE A 47 17.31 -3.51 1.35
CA ILE A 47 15.88 -3.66 1.04
C ILE A 47 15.08 -2.43 1.51
N HIS A 48 15.47 -1.85 2.65
CA HIS A 48 14.79 -0.66 3.20
C HIS A 48 15.28 0.64 2.57
N THR A 49 16.54 0.68 2.11
CA THR A 49 17.13 1.87 1.49
C THR A 49 17.00 1.91 -0.04
N ASP A 50 16.55 0.83 -0.68
CA ASP A 50 16.28 0.82 -2.12
C ASP A 50 15.06 1.69 -2.49
N PRO A 51 15.22 2.70 -3.36
CA PRO A 51 14.14 3.63 -3.71
C PRO A 51 13.06 2.97 -4.57
N LEU A 52 13.41 1.99 -5.40
CA LEU A 52 12.43 1.30 -6.24
C LEU A 52 11.48 0.46 -5.37
N LEU A 53 12.03 -0.26 -4.39
CA LEU A 53 11.22 -1.05 -3.44
C LEU A 53 10.31 -0.16 -2.59
N ARG A 54 10.81 0.98 -2.10
CA ARG A 54 9.98 1.93 -1.33
C ARG A 54 8.85 2.52 -2.16
N ILE A 55 9.16 3.02 -3.37
CA ILE A 55 8.14 3.58 -4.27
C ILE A 55 7.11 2.51 -4.65
N LEU A 56 7.57 1.29 -4.95
CA LEU A 56 6.68 0.18 -5.26
C LEU A 56 5.76 -0.16 -4.09
N LEU A 57 6.28 -0.15 -2.85
CA LEU A 57 5.49 -0.38 -1.64
C LEU A 57 4.42 0.69 -1.46
N ILE A 58 4.77 1.96 -1.64
CA ILE A 58 3.84 3.09 -1.54
C ILE A 58 2.72 2.95 -2.58
N LEU A 59 3.07 2.70 -3.84
CA LEU A 59 2.10 2.58 -4.94
C LEU A 59 1.17 1.38 -4.76
N LEU A 60 1.72 0.20 -4.43
CA LEU A 60 0.93 -1.00 -4.21
C LEU A 60 0.00 -0.84 -3.01
N THR A 61 0.49 -0.28 -1.91
CA THR A 61 -0.32 -0.02 -0.71
C THR A 61 -1.47 0.94 -0.99
N TYR A 62 -1.18 2.06 -1.69
CA TYR A 62 -2.21 3.04 -2.07
C TYR A 62 -3.29 2.41 -2.96
N LEU A 63 -2.88 1.77 -4.06
CA LEU A 63 -3.82 1.18 -5.03
C LEU A 63 -4.66 0.08 -4.40
N HIS A 64 -4.03 -0.83 -3.64
CA HIS A 64 -4.72 -1.93 -2.97
C HIS A 64 -5.72 -1.43 -1.94
N SER A 65 -5.32 -0.45 -1.11
CA SER A 65 -6.17 0.10 -0.06
C SER A 65 -7.37 0.84 -0.65
N LEU A 66 -7.15 1.71 -1.63
CA LEU A 66 -8.20 2.49 -2.28
C LEU A 66 -9.24 1.57 -2.94
N ALA A 67 -8.78 0.64 -3.79
CA ALA A 67 -9.66 -0.27 -4.50
C ALA A 67 -10.37 -1.25 -3.55
N GLY A 68 -9.65 -1.80 -2.56
CA GLY A 68 -10.19 -2.74 -1.57
C GLY A 68 -11.27 -2.11 -0.70
N LEU A 69 -11.04 -0.90 -0.19
CA LEU A 69 -12.01 -0.19 0.64
C LEU A 69 -13.26 0.23 -0.15
N ILE A 70 -13.10 0.76 -1.37
CA ILE A 70 -14.23 1.08 -2.26
C ILE A 70 -15.06 -0.17 -2.53
N LEU A 71 -14.41 -1.31 -2.79
CA LEU A 71 -15.08 -2.57 -3.04
C LEU A 71 -15.84 -3.08 -1.80
N LEU A 72 -15.25 -2.98 -0.61
CA LEU A 72 -15.90 -3.34 0.66
C LEU A 72 -17.13 -2.47 0.92
N ILE A 73 -17.00 -1.15 0.77
CA ILE A 73 -18.09 -0.19 0.92
C ILE A 73 -19.25 -0.54 -0.03
N ASN A 74 -18.94 -0.76 -1.31
CA ASN A 74 -19.95 -1.10 -2.31
C ASN A 74 -20.65 -2.45 -2.06
N ARG A 75 -19.97 -3.41 -1.44
CA ARG A 75 -20.55 -4.73 -1.12
C ARG A 75 -21.38 -4.73 0.16
N ARG A 76 -21.07 -3.86 1.12
CA ARG A 76 -21.66 -3.90 2.47
C ARG A 76 -22.66 -2.78 2.75
N ILE A 77 -22.49 -1.61 2.16
CA ILE A 77 -23.31 -0.43 2.46
C ILE A 77 -24.44 -0.30 1.43
N ARG A 78 -25.68 -0.48 1.90
CA ARG A 78 -26.89 -0.38 1.06
C ARG A 78 -27.40 1.04 0.89
N ASN A 79 -27.18 1.90 1.90
CA ASN A 79 -27.60 3.30 1.86
C ASN A 79 -26.66 4.11 0.95
N ASN A 80 -27.20 4.67 -0.13
CA ASN A 80 -26.43 5.42 -1.12
C ASN A 80 -25.71 6.65 -0.53
N THR A 81 -26.33 7.37 0.41
CA THR A 81 -25.74 8.56 1.03
C THR A 81 -24.54 8.18 1.89
N ILE A 82 -24.70 7.16 2.75
CA ILE A 82 -23.60 6.68 3.61
C ILE A 82 -22.47 6.12 2.74
N ARG A 83 -22.81 5.36 1.69
CA ARG A 83 -21.83 4.83 0.75
C ARG A 83 -20.98 5.94 0.14
N ASN A 84 -21.62 6.99 -0.39
CA ASN A 84 -20.92 8.10 -1.02
C ASN A 84 -20.02 8.84 -0.01
N ILE A 85 -20.50 9.10 1.20
CA ILE A 85 -19.70 9.72 2.27
C ILE A 85 -18.45 8.89 2.58
N LEU A 86 -18.61 7.57 2.74
CA LEU A 86 -17.49 6.68 3.02
C LEU A 86 -16.50 6.61 1.85
N GLU A 87 -16.99 6.60 0.60
CA GLU A 87 -16.13 6.64 -0.58
C GLU A 87 -15.28 7.93 -0.59
N TYR A 88 -15.87 9.09 -0.30
CA TYR A 88 -15.11 10.35 -0.19
C TYR A 88 -14.07 10.31 0.94
N ILE A 89 -14.43 9.78 2.12
CA ILE A 89 -13.50 9.64 3.24
C ILE A 89 -12.32 8.75 2.86
N VAL A 90 -12.59 7.62 2.20
CA VAL A 90 -11.54 6.70 1.74
C VAL A 90 -10.64 7.36 0.71
N ILE A 91 -11.20 8.03 -0.30
CA ILE A 91 -10.41 8.75 -1.32
C ILE A 91 -9.53 9.81 -0.66
N LEU A 92 -10.10 10.63 0.25
CA LEU A 92 -9.38 11.69 0.94
C LEU A 92 -8.26 11.12 1.82
N SER A 93 -8.57 10.18 2.70
CA SER A 93 -7.59 9.60 3.64
C SER A 93 -6.45 8.87 2.92
N THR A 94 -6.75 8.06 1.92
CA THR A 94 -5.72 7.35 1.14
C THR A 94 -4.86 8.31 0.31
N SER A 95 -5.44 9.39 -0.22
CA SER A 95 -4.68 10.40 -0.99
C SER A 95 -3.80 11.25 -0.08
N LEU A 96 -4.27 11.61 1.13
CA LEU A 96 -3.44 12.27 2.14
C LEU A 96 -2.29 11.39 2.59
N PHE A 97 -2.53 10.09 2.81
CA PHE A 97 -1.49 9.13 3.12
C PHE A 97 -0.45 9.02 2.00
N LEU A 98 -0.90 8.93 0.74
CA LEU A 98 -0.01 8.91 -0.42
C LEU A 98 0.85 10.19 -0.48
N ALA A 99 0.23 11.36 -0.35
CA ALA A 99 0.94 12.64 -0.36
C ALA A 99 2.00 12.72 0.76
N PHE A 100 1.65 12.24 1.96
CA PHE A 100 2.60 12.14 3.07
C PHE A 100 3.78 11.22 2.75
N CYS A 101 3.53 10.03 2.23
CA CYS A 101 4.59 9.10 1.85
C CYS A 101 5.50 9.66 0.74
N ILE A 102 4.93 10.32 -0.27
CA ILE A 102 5.71 10.98 -1.34
C ILE A 102 6.56 12.12 -0.77
N ALA A 103 5.99 12.94 0.12
CA ALA A 103 6.74 14.03 0.77
C ALA A 103 7.92 13.50 1.57
N LEU A 104 7.75 12.40 2.30
CA LEU A 104 8.85 11.72 3.00
C LEU A 104 9.90 11.17 2.04
N GLU A 105 9.50 10.54 0.94
CA GLU A 105 10.44 10.01 -0.05
C GLU A 105 11.27 11.12 -0.71
N LEU A 106 10.64 12.25 -1.04
CA LEU A 106 11.33 13.43 -1.59
C LEU A 106 12.26 14.07 -0.56
N PHE A 107 11.83 14.15 0.71
CA PHE A 107 12.66 14.64 1.80
C PHE A 107 13.90 13.75 1.97
N LEU A 108 13.72 12.42 2.06
CA LEU A 108 14.83 11.47 2.20
C LEU A 108 15.83 11.54 1.04
N LYS A 109 15.34 11.70 -0.20
CA LYS A 109 16.20 11.90 -1.38
C LYS A 109 17.06 13.17 -1.30
N GLY A 110 16.65 14.17 -0.52
CA GLY A 110 17.45 15.38 -0.26
C GLY A 110 18.64 15.16 0.69
N TYR A 111 18.69 14.04 1.43
CA TYR A 111 19.76 13.74 2.39
C TYR A 111 20.71 12.60 1.94
N ILE A 112 20.37 11.89 0.87
CA ILE A 112 21.17 10.80 0.28
C ILE A 112 21.84 11.33 -0.99
#